data_AF-A0AAV7GVN9-F1
#
_entry.id   AF-A0AAV7GVN9-F1
#
_cell.length_a   1.000
_cell.length_b   1.000
_cell.length_c   1.000
_cell.angle_alpha   90.00
_cell.angle_beta   90.00
_cell.angle_gamma   90.00
#
_symmetry.space_group_name_H-M   'P 1'
#
loop_
_entity.id
_entity.type
_entity.pdbx_description
1 polymer ?
#
loop_
_entity_poly.entity_id
_entity_poly.type
_entity_poly.pdbx_seq_one_letter_code
_entity_poly.pdbx_strand_id
1 'polypeptide(L)' 'MESQPAGRSEEEAAAAAMEAQTDVDLLKRAWRNEKAAPEILHFEAGLVQRAREQIQLLV' A
#
# COMPACT_ATOMS: atom_id res chain seq x y z
N MET A 1 37.10 9.38 2.49
CA MET A 1 36.14 10.07 1.61
C MET A 1 34.95 9.13 1.49
N GLU A 2 34.09 9.12 2.50
CA GLU A 2 32.91 8.25 2.51
C GLU A 2 31.79 8.99 1.77
N SER A 3 31.74 8.76 0.47
CA SER A 3 30.69 9.28 -0.40
C SER A 3 29.61 8.22 -0.55
N GLN A 4 28.55 8.32 0.24
CA GLN A 4 27.23 7.80 -0.15
C GLN A 4 26.09 8.49 0.61
N PRO A 5 25.43 9.50 0.01
CA PRO A 5 24.15 10.00 0.49
C PRO A 5 22.96 9.59 -0.41
N ALA A 6 23.19 9.00 -1.59
CA ALA A 6 22.13 8.78 -2.59
C ALA A 6 21.13 7.67 -2.21
N GLY A 7 21.59 6.50 -1.77
CA GLY A 7 20.71 5.36 -1.46
C GLY A 7 19.80 5.58 -0.25
N ARG A 8 20.25 6.39 0.72
CA ARG A 8 19.46 6.74 1.91
C ARG A 8 18.26 7.62 1.58
N SER A 9 18.42 8.56 0.63
CA SER A 9 17.31 9.43 0.19
C SER A 9 16.26 8.71 -0.64
N GLU A 10 16.62 7.71 -1.45
CA GLU A 10 15.62 6.93 -2.20
C GLU A 10 14.81 6.01 -1.28
N GLU A 11 15.45 5.41 -0.26
CA GLU A 11 14.78 4.58 0.73
C GLU A 11 13.87 5.42 1.65
N GLU A 12 14.32 6.60 2.07
CA GLU A 12 13.50 7.57 2.82
C GLU A 12 12.33 8.11 1.98
N ALA A 13 12.53 8.37 0.69
CA ALA A 13 11.45 8.79 -0.20
C ALA A 13 10.43 7.66 -0.47
N ALA A 14 10.89 6.42 -0.60
CA ALA A 14 10.02 5.26 -0.73
C ALA A 14 9.22 5.00 0.56
N ALA A 15 9.85 5.14 1.73
CA ALA A 15 9.19 5.05 3.03
C ALA A 15 8.13 6.16 3.20
N ALA A 16 8.48 7.41 2.88
CA ALA A 16 7.53 8.54 2.92
C ALA A 16 6.37 8.37 1.93
N ALA A 17 6.63 7.79 0.74
CA ALA A 17 5.58 7.47 -0.23
C ALA A 17 4.67 6.34 0.26
N MET A 18 5.18 5.38 1.04
CA MET A 18 4.36 4.37 1.72
C MET A 18 3.51 4.99 2.84
N GLU A 19 4.04 5.97 3.59
CA GLU A 19 3.27 6.70 4.62
C GLU A 19 2.17 7.59 4.03
N ALA A 20 2.35 8.12 2.82
CA ALA A 20 1.36 8.93 2.13
C ALA A 20 0.21 8.11 1.50
N GLN A 21 0.34 6.78 1.43
CA GLN A 21 -0.64 5.94 0.75
C GLN A 21 -1.81 5.59 1.69
N THR A 22 -3.02 5.98 1.32
CA THR A 22 -4.21 5.66 2.11
C THR A 22 -4.65 4.21 1.89
N ASP A 23 -5.38 3.63 2.84
CA ASP A 23 -6.01 2.31 2.68
C ASP A 23 -6.92 2.26 1.43
N VAL A 24 -7.53 3.39 1.05
CA VAL A 24 -8.33 3.51 -0.18
C VAL A 24 -7.48 3.35 -1.44
N ASP A 25 -6.28 3.92 -1.46
CA ASP A 25 -5.36 3.81 -2.61
C ASP A 25 -4.84 2.37 -2.76
N LEU A 26 -4.54 1.73 -1.63
CA LEU A 26 -4.16 0.32 -1.59
C LEU A 26 -5.28 -0.58 -2.12
N LEU A 27 -6.53 -0.37 -1.68
CA LEU A 27 -7.68 -1.12 -2.16
C LEU A 27 -7.91 -0.94 -3.66
N LYS A 28 -7.83 0.29 -4.17
CA LYS A 28 -7.95 0.57 -5.61
C LYS A 28 -6.87 -0.12 -6.44
N ARG A 29 -5.64 -0.22 -5.91
CA ARG A 29 -4.54 -0.94 -6.56
C ARG A 29 -4.80 -2.45 -6.56
N ALA A 30 -5.10 -3.03 -5.39
CA ALA A 30 -5.39 -4.46 -5.26
C ALA A 30 -6.52 -4.89 -6.19
N TRP A 31 -7.61 -4.12 -6.24
CA TRP A 31 -8.73 -4.40 -7.13
C TRP A 31 -8.35 -4.36 -8.61
N ARG A 32 -7.60 -3.35 -9.07
CA ARG A 32 -7.15 -3.28 -10.46
C ARG A 32 -6.24 -4.44 -10.84
N ASN A 33 -5.36 -4.84 -9.93
CA ASN A 33 -4.47 -5.98 -10.14
C ASN A 33 -5.27 -7.28 -10.26
N GLU A 34 -6.20 -7.53 -9.34
CA GLU A 34 -7.08 -8.71 -9.39
C GLU A 34 -7.89 -8.76 -10.69
N LYS A 35 -8.38 -7.59 -11.15
CA LYS A 35 -9.12 -7.49 -12.41
C LYS A 35 -8.29 -7.77 -13.66
N ALA A 36 -6.98 -7.57 -13.59
CA ALA A 36 -6.07 -7.78 -14.71
C ALA A 36 -5.42 -9.16 -14.71
N ALA A 37 -5.38 -9.83 -13.56
CA ALA A 37 -4.75 -11.14 -13.40
C ALA A 37 -5.65 -12.27 -13.93
N PRO A 38 -5.12 -13.24 -14.70
CA PRO A 38 -5.85 -14.45 -15.04
C PRO A 38 -5.91 -15.46 -13.87
N GLU A 39 -4.99 -15.37 -12.91
CA GLU A 39 -4.97 -16.11 -11.65
C GLU A 39 -5.57 -15.31 -10.47
N ILE A 40 -5.95 -16.03 -9.41
CA ILE A 40 -6.42 -15.43 -8.15
C ILE A 40 -5.21 -14.94 -7.36
N LEU A 41 -5.18 -13.66 -6.98
CA LEU A 41 -4.06 -13.10 -6.21
C LEU A 41 -4.23 -13.34 -4.71
N HIS A 42 -3.18 -12.99 -3.96
CA HIS A 42 -3.17 -13.14 -2.51
C HIS A 42 -4.21 -12.25 -1.83
N PHE A 43 -4.89 -12.79 -0.84
CA PHE A 43 -5.86 -12.04 -0.06
C PHE A 43 -5.17 -11.14 0.98
N GLU A 44 -5.27 -9.83 0.79
CA GLU A 44 -4.72 -8.81 1.69
C GLU A 44 -5.57 -8.65 2.97
N ALA A 45 -5.51 -9.65 3.85
CA ALA A 45 -6.37 -9.73 5.04
C ALA A 45 -6.29 -8.49 5.94
N GLY A 46 -5.07 -7.98 6.19
CA GLY A 46 -4.87 -6.82 7.05
C GLY A 46 -5.49 -5.54 6.48
N LEU A 47 -5.41 -5.34 5.16
CA LEU A 47 -6.01 -4.19 4.49
C LEU A 47 -7.54 -4.25 4.52
N VAL A 48 -8.10 -5.43 4.23
CA VAL A 48 -9.56 -5.64 4.23
C VAL A 48 -10.14 -5.50 5.64
N GLN A 49 -9.44 -5.98 6.67
CA GLN A 49 -9.86 -5.82 8.06
C GLN A 49 -9.93 -4.34 8.45
N ARG A 50 -8.86 -3.55 8.23
CA ARG A 50 -8.86 -2.12 8.56
C ARG A 50 -9.97 -1.36 7.84
N ALA A 51 -10.15 -1.63 6.55
CA ALA A 51 -11.21 -1.00 5.77
C ALA A 51 -12.60 -1.33 6.31
N ARG A 52 -12.85 -2.59 6.72
CA ARG A 52 -14.12 -2.98 7.35
C ARG A 52 -14.34 -2.25 8.67
N GLU A 53 -13.34 -2.19 9.53
CA GLU A 53 -13.42 -1.49 10.81
C GLU A 53 -13.73 0.00 10.59
N GLN A 54 -13.04 0.65 9.66
CA GLN A 54 -13.29 2.05 9.31
C GLN A 54 -14.72 2.30 8.79
N ILE A 55 -15.23 1.42 7.92
CA ILE A 55 -16.62 1.52 7.44
C ILE A 55 -17.60 1.36 8.60
N GLN A 56 -17.38 0.38 9.48
CA GLN A 56 -18.27 0.11 10.62
C GLN A 56 -18.30 1.26 11.64
N LEU A 57 -17.22 2.03 11.78
CA LEU A 57 -17.19 3.21 12.65
C LEU A 57 -17.90 4.44 12.05
N LEU A 58 -18.17 4.43 10.75
CA LEU A 58 -18.80 5.53 10.02
C LEU A 58 -20.30 5.30 9.73
N VAL A 59 -20.84 4.13 10.08
CA VAL A 59 -22.25 3.72 9.88
C VAL A 59 -23.01 3.73 11.20
#